data_AF-A0A5B0MQ14-F1
#
_entry.id   AF-A0A5B0MQ14-F1
#
_cell.length_a   1.000
_cell.length_b   1.000
_cell.length_c   1.000
_cell.angle_alpha   90.00
_cell.angle_beta   90.00
_cell.angle_gamma   90.00
#
_symmetry.space_group_name_H-M   'P 1'
#
loop_
_entity.id
_entity.type
_entity.pdbx_description
1 polymer ?
#
loop_
_entity_poly.entity_id
_entity_poly.type
_entity_poly.pdbx_seq_one_letter_code
_entity_poly.pdbx_strand_id
1 'polypeptide(L)'
;MPKFVREAGNSLAILKDKITLAQNSYTQILMYFGEETDKRKQMNSMAFFGIFKTFVPSYKKARDENHKWNEARNARQKRSELAGRNPSRQAGA
;
A
#
# COMPACT_ATOMS: atom_id res chain seq x y z
N MET A 1 45.78 -14.01 -13.93
CA MET A 1 44.82 -12.89 -14.05
C MET A 1 45.00 -11.99 -12.82
N PRO A 2 45.13 -10.66 -12.97
CA PRO A 2 45.31 -9.76 -11.82
C PRO A 2 44.17 -9.85 -10.81
N LYS A 3 44.46 -9.66 -9.51
CA LYS A 3 43.47 -9.75 -8.41
C LYS A 3 42.23 -8.89 -8.69
N PHE A 4 42.44 -7.64 -9.10
CA PHE A 4 41.38 -6.71 -9.47
C PHE A 4 40.47 -7.27 -10.57
N VAL A 5 41.04 -7.80 -11.65
CA VAL A 5 40.28 -8.32 -12.81
C VAL A 5 39.40 -9.50 -12.38
N ARG A 6 39.90 -10.39 -11.52
CA ARG A 6 39.13 -11.50 -10.97
C ARG A 6 37.97 -11.01 -10.09
N GLU A 7 38.23 -10.09 -9.17
CA GLU A 7 37.22 -9.57 -8.24
C GLU A 7 36.14 -8.76 -8.96
N ALA A 8 36.53 -7.92 -9.93
CA ALA A 8 35.62 -7.19 -10.79
C ALA A 8 34.77 -8.15 -11.64
N GLY A 9 35.38 -9.20 -12.21
CA GLY A 9 34.67 -10.23 -12.98
C GLY A 9 33.61 -10.95 -12.14
N ASN A 10 33.96 -11.36 -10.92
CA ASN A 10 33.02 -12.00 -9.99
C ASN A 10 31.87 -11.06 -9.61
N SER A 11 32.19 -9.80 -9.29
CA SER A 11 31.18 -8.80 -8.91
C SER A 11 30.20 -8.51 -10.06
N LEU A 12 30.72 -8.45 -11.30
CA LEU A 12 29.90 -8.27 -12.49
C LEU A 12 28.99 -9.47 -12.77
N ALA A 13 29.50 -10.70 -12.60
CA ALA A 13 28.70 -11.91 -12.75
C ALA A 13 27.53 -11.91 -11.76
N ILE A 14 27.81 -11.64 -10.48
CA ILE A 14 26.77 -11.53 -9.43
C ILE A 14 25.75 -10.44 -9.78
N LEU A 15 26.18 -9.30 -10.30
CA LEU A 15 25.27 -8.21 -10.68
C LEU A 15 24.35 -8.63 -11.85
N LYS A 16 24.88 -9.33 -12.85
CA LYS A 16 24.08 -9.86 -13.98
C LYS A 16 23.01 -10.84 -13.51
N ASP A 17 23.37 -11.74 -12.58
CA ASP A 17 22.42 -12.69 -12.00
C ASP A 17 21.30 -11.98 -11.24
N LYS A 18 21.66 -10.96 -10.43
CA LYS A 18 20.67 -10.15 -9.70
C LYS A 18 19.73 -9.38 -10.63
N ILE A 19 20.25 -8.81 -11.73
CA ILE A 19 19.42 -8.12 -12.73
C ILE A 19 18.45 -9.09 -13.39
N THR A 20 18.94 -10.27 -13.77
CA THR A 20 18.13 -11.31 -14.40
C THR A 20 17.01 -11.78 -13.47
N LEU A 21 17.35 -12.04 -12.21
CA LEU A 21 16.36 -12.39 -11.18
C LEU A 21 15.32 -11.29 -11.01
N ALA A 22 15.74 -10.02 -10.90
CA ALA A 22 14.83 -8.89 -10.74
C ALA A 22 13.86 -8.74 -11.94
N GLN A 23 14.36 -8.92 -13.16
CA GLN A 23 13.54 -8.86 -14.38
C GLN A 23 12.51 -9.99 -14.44
N ASN A 24 12.92 -11.21 -14.07
CA ASN A 24 12.02 -12.37 -14.04
C ASN A 24 10.92 -12.19 -12.98
N SER A 25 11.30 -11.78 -11.77
CA SER A 25 10.34 -11.50 -10.69
C SER A 25 9.38 -10.37 -11.06
N TYR A 26 9.86 -9.31 -11.72
CA TYR A 26 9.00 -8.22 -12.17
C TYR A 26 7.97 -8.70 -13.20
N THR A 27 8.39 -9.54 -14.15
CA THR A 27 7.48 -10.14 -15.14
C THR A 27 6.39 -10.99 -14.47
N GLN A 28 6.74 -11.79 -13.46
CA GLN A 28 5.76 -12.58 -12.70
C GLN A 28 4.74 -11.70 -11.96
N ILE A 29 5.17 -10.57 -11.41
CA ILE A 29 4.27 -9.63 -10.73
C ILE A 29 3.31 -9.00 -11.73
N LEU A 30 3.77 -8.61 -12.91
CA LEU A 30 2.90 -8.08 -13.97
C LEU A 30 1.86 -9.12 -14.38
N MET A 31 2.25 -10.38 -14.58
CA MET A 31 1.32 -11.48 -14.86
C MET A 31 0.28 -11.65 -13.77
N TYR A 32 0.69 -11.60 -12.50
CA TYR A 32 -0.20 -11.74 -11.35
C TYR A 32 -1.30 -10.65 -11.31
N PHE A 33 -0.97 -9.42 -11.68
CA PHE A 33 -1.92 -8.31 -11.74
C PHE A 33 -2.62 -8.16 -13.10
N GLY A 34 -2.35 -9.04 -14.07
CA GLY A 34 -2.96 -8.99 -15.41
C GLY A 34 -2.43 -7.87 -16.31
N GLU A 35 -1.23 -7.37 -16.03
CA GLU A 35 -0.57 -6.30 -16.80
C GLU A 35 0.16 -6.85 -18.05
N GLU A 36 0.47 -5.97 -19.00
CA GLU A 36 1.22 -6.31 -20.22
C GLU A 36 2.66 -6.78 -19.89
N THR A 37 3.07 -7.89 -20.50
CA THR A 37 4.36 -8.57 -20.26
C THR A 37 5.26 -8.61 -21.48
N ASP A 38 4.77 -8.25 -22.68
CA ASP A 38 5.62 -8.04 -23.85
C ASP A 38 6.66 -6.97 -23.53
N LYS A 39 7.94 -7.31 -23.55
CA LYS A 39 9.06 -6.42 -23.18
C LYS A 39 9.06 -5.07 -23.93
N ARG A 40 8.44 -4.97 -25.11
CA ARG A 40 8.35 -3.71 -25.88
C ARG A 40 7.24 -2.79 -25.40
N LYS A 41 6.23 -3.34 -24.74
CA LYS A 41 5.04 -2.63 -24.23
C LYS A 41 4.91 -2.71 -22.72
N GLN A 42 5.79 -3.47 -22.08
CA GLN A 42 5.84 -3.72 -20.66
C GLN A 42 5.86 -2.40 -19.90
N MET A 43 5.00 -2.30 -18.89
CA MET A 43 4.98 -1.12 -18.04
C MET A 43 6.33 -0.93 -17.35
N ASN A 44 6.81 0.31 -17.32
CA ASN A 44 7.95 0.72 -16.50
C ASN A 44 7.68 0.41 -15.00
N SER A 45 8.66 -0.18 -14.31
CA SER A 45 8.58 -0.50 -12.88
C SER A 45 8.29 0.71 -11.98
N MET A 46 8.79 1.89 -12.30
CA MET A 46 8.44 3.12 -11.56
C MET A 46 6.96 3.47 -11.69
N ALA A 47 6.37 3.24 -12.86
CA ALA A 47 4.95 3.50 -13.09
C ALA A 47 4.09 2.45 -12.37
N PHE A 48 4.43 1.16 -12.52
CA PHE A 48 3.75 0.07 -11.84
C PHE A 48 3.78 0.23 -10.31
N PHE A 49 4.97 0.38 -9.72
CA PHE A 49 5.09 0.57 -8.27
C PHE A 49 4.59 1.95 -7.81
N GLY A 50 4.52 2.92 -8.71
CA GLY A 50 3.92 4.24 -8.46
C GLY A 50 2.44 4.14 -8.07
N ILE A 51 1.69 3.22 -8.67
CA ILE A 51 0.29 2.93 -8.31
C ILE A 51 0.19 2.57 -6.83
N PHE A 52 0.99 1.60 -6.37
CA PHE A 52 0.97 1.14 -4.98
C PHE A 52 1.49 2.19 -4.00
N LYS A 53 2.52 2.96 -4.39
CA LYS A 53 3.03 4.08 -3.58
C LYS A 53 1.98 5.16 -3.33
N THR A 54 1.02 5.35 -4.23
CA THR A 54 -0.10 6.27 -4.04
C THR A 54 -1.26 5.61 -3.30
N PHE A 55 -1.60 4.38 -3.69
CA PHE A 55 -2.75 3.65 -3.14
C PHE A 55 -2.59 3.34 -1.65
N VAL A 56 -1.45 2.78 -1.23
CA VAL A 56 -1.26 2.31 0.15
C VAL A 56 -1.40 3.44 1.18
N PRO A 57 -0.74 4.61 1.02
CA PRO A 57 -0.94 5.75 1.92
C PRO A 57 -2.36 6.30 1.89
N SER A 58 -2.96 6.41 0.70
CA SER A 58 -4.34 6.91 0.53
C SER A 58 -5.35 6.01 1.25
N TYR A 59 -5.20 4.69 1.11
CA TYR A 59 -6.04 3.72 1.80
C TYR A 59 -5.87 3.80 3.33
N LYS A 60 -4.63 3.87 3.82
CA LYS A 60 -4.37 4.05 5.26
C LYS A 60 -5.03 5.30 5.81
N LYS A 61 -4.91 6.42 5.10
CA LYS A 61 -5.56 7.69 5.47
C LYS A 61 -7.08 7.53 5.54
N ALA A 62 -7.71 6.99 4.50
CA ALA A 62 -9.16 6.79 4.47
C ALA A 62 -9.65 5.86 5.59
N ARG A 63 -8.90 4.79 5.87
CA ARG A 63 -9.20 3.87 6.98
C ARG A 63 -9.17 4.60 8.32
N ASP A 64 -8.15 5.41 8.57
CA ASP A 64 -7.99 6.13 9.83
C ASP A 64 -9.05 7.24 9.97
N GLU A 65 -9.42 7.90 8.87
CA GLU A 65 -10.53 8.88 8.83
C GLU A 65 -11.89 8.22 9.12
N ASN A 66 -12.15 7.05 8.54
CA ASN A 66 -13.36 6.28 8.80
C ASN A 66 -13.46 5.85 10.27
N HIS A 67 -12.33 5.47 10.88
CA HIS A 67 -12.29 5.14 12.31
C HIS A 67 -12.69 6.33 13.17
N LYS A 68 -12.07 7.50 12.94
CA LYS A 68 -12.38 8.75 13.66
C LYS A 68 -13.83 9.17 13.49
N TRP A 69 -14.37 9.04 12.28
CA TRP A 69 -15.77 9.38 12.01
C TRP A 69 -16.73 8.48 12.79
N ASN A 70 -16.46 7.16 12.84
CA ASN A 70 -17.26 6.23 13.63
C ASN A 70 -17.19 6.53 15.13
N GLU A 71 -16.01 6.84 15.68
CA GLU A 71 -15.85 7.25 17.08
C GLU A 71 -16.67 8.51 17.40
N ALA A 72 -16.56 9.54 16.54
CA ALA A 72 -17.30 10.79 16.70
C ALA A 72 -18.82 10.56 16.62
N ARG A 73 -19.27 9.70 15.71
CA ARG A 73 -20.69 9.31 15.58
C ARG A 73 -21.19 8.62 16.85
N ASN A 74 -20.46 7.63 17.35
CA ASN A 74 -20.83 6.87 18.54
C ASN A 74 -20.85 7.77 19.79
N ALA A 75 -19.87 8.67 19.94
CA ALA A 75 -19.85 9.63 21.03
C ALA A 75 -21.04 10.60 20.98
N ARG A 76 -21.45 11.03 19.77
CA ARG A 76 -22.64 11.88 19.58
C ARG A 76 -23.92 11.15 19.95
N GLN A 77 -24.07 9.89 19.52
CA GLN A 77 -25.22 9.05 19.90
C GLN A 77 -25.30 8.89 21.41
N LYS A 78 -24.19 8.52 22.07
CA LYS A 78 -24.14 8.38 23.54
C LYS A 78 -24.53 9.67 24.28
N ARG A 79 -24.07 10.84 23.80
CA ARG A 79 -24.51 12.14 24.35
C ARG A 79 -26.00 12.39 24.15
N SER A 80 -26.55 12.04 22.99
CA SER A 80 -27.98 12.18 22.68
C SER A 80 -28.85 11.27 23.56
N GLU A 81 -28.42 10.03 23.80
CA GLU A 81 -29.11 9.07 24.67
C GLU A 81 -29.14 9.57 26.12
N LEU A 82 -28.01 10.07 26.64
CA LEU A 82 -27.93 10.64 27.98
C LEU A 82 -28.81 11.89 28.14
N ALA A 83 -28.84 12.77 27.11
CA ALA A 83 -29.71 13.95 27.11
C ALA A 83 -31.21 13.60 26.99
N GLY A 84 -31.56 12.54 26.25
CA GLY A 84 -32.93 12.04 26.13
C GLY A 84 -33.43 11.31 27.38
N ARG A 85 -32.52 10.77 28.19
CA ARG A 85 -32.83 10.04 29.44
C ARG A 85 -32.89 10.92 30.68
N ASN A 86 -32.82 12.25 30.51
CA ASN A 86 -32.86 13.19 31.62
C ASN A 86 -34.27 13.16 32.28
N PRO A 87 -34.39 12.71 33.55
CA PRO A 87 -35.68 12.39 34.18
C PRO A 87 -36.61 13.59 34.39
N SER A 88 -36.11 14.82 34.25
CA SER A 88 -36.89 16.07 34.34
C SER A 88 -37.96 16.23 33.24
N ARG A 89 -37.99 15.35 32.22
CA ARG A 89 -39.02 15.32 31.17
C ARG A 89 -40.10 14.25 31.35
N GLN A 90 -39.95 13.32 32.30
CA GLN A 90 -40.95 12.28 32.56
C GLN A 90 -41.89 12.59 33.73
N ALA A 91 -41.61 13.64 34.52
CA ALA A 91 -42.43 14.03 35.67
C ALA A 91 -43.50 15.11 35.36
N GLY A 92 -43.78 15.37 34.09
CA GLY A 92 -44.78 16.34 33.65
C GLY A 92 -45.71 15.74 32.61
N ALA A 93 -46.56 14.79 33.04
CA ALA A 93 -47.72 14.28 32.31
C ALA A 93 -48.85 14.05 33.31
#